data_AF-A0A1G4WY11-F1
#
_entry.id   AF-A0A1G4WY11-F1
#
_cell.length_a   1.000
_cell.length_b   1.000
_cell.length_c   1.000
_cell.angle_alpha   90.00
_cell.angle_beta   90.00
_cell.angle_gamma   90.00
#
_symmetry.space_group_name_H-M   'P 1'
#
loop_
_entity.id
_entity.type
_entity.pdbx_description
1 polymer ?
#
loop_
_entity_poly.entity_id
_entity_poly.type
_entity_poly.pdbx_seq_one_letter_code
_entity_poly.pdbx_strand_id
1 'polypeptide(L)'
;MSAREAQIRSVVLCNSLIYGNGTGPRPQTVLVPPLVAQARASGVVPVVGRGINRWSTVHVDDMADLYHHAVTDPTAAGFYFVEGGQDASFREIGEAIARRMGLGPVQS
;
A
#
# COMPACT_ATOMS: atom_id res chain seq x y z
N MET A 1 4.38 31.38 -8.88
CA MET A 1 2.92 31.34 -9.09
C MET A 1 2.42 29.99 -8.60
N SER A 2 1.67 29.95 -7.51
CA SER A 2 1.05 28.73 -6.96
C SER A 2 -0.24 28.39 -7.72
N ALA A 3 -0.71 27.14 -7.63
CA ALA A 3 -2.00 26.74 -8.19
C ALA A 3 -3.17 27.62 -7.71
N ARG A 4 -3.12 28.05 -6.44
CA ARG A 4 -4.08 28.99 -5.86
C ARG A 4 -4.04 30.37 -6.54
N GLU A 5 -2.85 30.91 -6.78
CA GLU A 5 -2.68 32.18 -7.50
C GLU A 5 -3.15 32.08 -8.96
N ALA A 6 -3.00 30.91 -9.58
CA ALA A 6 -3.49 30.62 -10.93
C ALA A 6 -4.98 30.22 -10.99
N GLN A 7 -5.70 30.22 -9.86
CA GLN A 7 -7.11 29.78 -9.75
C GLN A 7 -7.35 28.35 -10.30
N ILE A 8 -6.35 27.48 -10.15
CA ILE A 8 -6.44 26.06 -10.54
C ILE A 8 -6.94 25.26 -9.33
N ARG A 9 -8.01 24.48 -9.51
CA ARG A 9 -8.46 23.50 -8.51
C ARG A 9 -7.40 22.42 -8.36
N SER A 10 -6.86 22.25 -7.16
CA SER A 10 -5.79 21.30 -6.85
C SER A 10 -6.13 20.41 -5.66
N VAL A 11 -5.87 19.11 -5.82
CA VAL A 11 -5.92 18.10 -4.76
C VAL A 11 -4.56 17.43 -4.69
N VAL A 12 -4.01 17.30 -3.48
CA VAL A 12 -2.77 16.57 -3.21
C VAL A 12 -3.13 15.31 -2.45
N LEU A 13 -2.81 14.16 -3.04
CA LEU A 13 -3.00 12.84 -2.44
C LEU A 13 -1.63 12.29 -2.05
N CYS A 14 -1.41 12.11 -0.75
CA CYS A 14 -0.19 11.54 -0.19
C CYS A 14 -0.42 10.07 0.12
N ASN A 15 0.06 9.20 -0.77
CA ASN A 15 -0.20 7.78 -0.68
C ASN A 15 0.65 7.10 0.40
N SER A 16 0.01 6.20 1.14
CA SER A 16 0.66 5.23 2.01
C SER A 16 1.28 4.06 1.22
N LEU A 17 1.65 2.98 1.91
CA LEU A 17 2.20 1.79 1.28
C LEU A 17 1.10 1.05 0.49
N ILE A 18 1.15 1.16 -0.83
CA ILE A 18 0.15 0.59 -1.73
C ILE A 18 0.37 -0.93 -1.89
N TYR A 19 -0.70 -1.72 -1.74
CA TYR A 19 -0.70 -3.16 -2.01
C TYR A 19 -1.92 -3.57 -2.85
N GLY A 20 -1.88 -4.80 -3.38
CA GLY A 20 -2.91 -5.32 -4.29
C GLY A 20 -2.34 -5.60 -5.68
N ASN A 21 -3.23 -5.91 -6.63
CA ASN A 21 -2.88 -6.10 -8.03
C ASN A 21 -3.50 -4.99 -8.86
N GLY A 22 -2.67 -4.19 -9.53
CA GLY A 22 -3.15 -3.21 -10.50
C GLY A 22 -3.65 -3.85 -11.80
N THR A 23 -4.07 -3.01 -12.74
CA THR A 23 -4.54 -3.41 -14.08
C THR A 23 -3.55 -3.13 -15.20
N GLY A 24 -2.42 -2.48 -14.88
CA GLY A 24 -1.38 -2.12 -15.85
C GLY A 24 -0.45 -3.29 -16.22
N PRO A 25 0.50 -3.08 -17.15
CA PRO A 25 1.44 -4.12 -17.61
C PRO A 25 2.32 -4.75 -16.52
N ARG A 26 2.52 -4.03 -15.41
CA ARG A 26 3.20 -4.50 -14.20
C ARG A 26 2.25 -4.33 -13.01
N PRO A 27 1.34 -5.29 -12.80
CA PRO A 27 0.27 -5.14 -11.81
C PRO A 27 0.75 -5.38 -10.37
N GLN A 28 1.93 -5.98 -10.19
CA GLN A 28 2.49 -6.30 -8.89
C GLN A 28 3.05 -5.06 -8.19
N THR A 29 2.69 -4.86 -6.92
CA THR A 29 3.35 -3.87 -6.06
C THR A 29 4.71 -4.36 -5.56
N VAL A 30 5.46 -3.49 -4.88
CA VAL A 30 6.86 -3.77 -4.49
C VAL A 30 7.01 -4.46 -3.13
N LEU A 31 5.93 -4.60 -2.37
CA LEU A 31 5.99 -5.14 -1.01
C LEU A 31 5.64 -6.63 -0.95
N VAL A 32 4.37 -6.96 -1.21
CA VAL A 32 3.84 -8.32 -1.04
C VAL A 32 4.41 -9.30 -2.07
N PRO A 33 4.49 -8.97 -3.38
CA PRO A 33 4.96 -9.92 -4.39
C PRO A 33 6.40 -10.42 -4.19
N PRO A 34 7.40 -9.56 -3.87
CA PRO A 34 8.75 -10.05 -3.56
C PRO A 34 8.79 -10.95 -2.32
N LEU A 35 8.05 -10.63 -1.26
CA LEU A 35 7.96 -11.47 -0.06
C LEU A 35 7.37 -12.85 -0.37
N VAL A 36 6.31 -12.89 -1.19
CA VAL A 36 5.72 -14.15 -1.66
C VAL A 36 6.72 -14.93 -2.51
N ALA A 37 7.44 -14.28 -3.43
CA ALA A 37 8.43 -14.93 -4.28
C ALA A 37 9.56 -15.55 -3.44
N GLN A 38 10.06 -14.81 -2.46
CA GLN A 38 11.09 -15.31 -1.55
C GLN A 38 10.58 -16.48 -0.70
N ALA A 39 9.37 -16.36 -0.14
CA ALA A 39 8.76 -17.43 0.66
C ALA A 39 8.53 -18.72 -0.15
N ARG A 40 8.23 -18.60 -1.46
CA ARG A 40 8.15 -19.77 -2.36
C ARG A 40 9.51 -20.42 -2.58
N ALA A 41 10.58 -19.63 -2.66
CA ALA A 41 11.93 -20.13 -2.89
C ALA A 41 12.57 -20.74 -1.63
N SER A 42 12.35 -20.16 -0.46
CA SER A 42 12.99 -20.57 0.80
C SER A 42 12.12 -21.44 1.70
N GLY A 43 10.80 -21.49 1.47
CA GLY A 43 9.85 -22.12 2.39
C GLY A 43 9.58 -21.31 3.66
N VAL A 44 10.07 -20.07 3.75
CA VAL A 44 9.87 -19.19 4.91
C VAL A 44 9.70 -17.73 4.49
N VAL A 45 8.80 -17.01 5.16
CA VAL A 45 8.66 -15.56 4.96
C VAL A 45 9.69 -14.83 5.84
N PRO A 46 10.64 -14.10 5.25
CA PRO A 46 11.64 -13.34 6.00
C PRO A 46 11.03 -12.06 6.57
N VAL A 47 11.52 -11.65 7.74
CA VAL A 47 11.19 -10.37 8.37
C VAL A 47 12.48 -9.72 8.84
N VAL A 48 12.78 -8.51 8.40
CA VAL A 48 14.00 -7.83 8.84
C VAL A 48 13.91 -7.49 10.34
N GLY A 49 14.84 -8.03 11.13
CA GLY A 49 14.87 -7.84 12.58
C GLY A 49 13.58 -8.32 13.25
N ARG A 50 13.05 -7.53 14.21
CA ARG A 50 11.79 -7.89 14.89
C ARG A 50 10.53 -7.67 14.04
N GLY A 51 10.62 -6.86 12.97
CA GLY A 51 9.49 -6.50 12.10
C GLY A 51 8.40 -5.66 12.76
N ILE A 52 8.73 -4.91 13.82
CA ILE A 52 7.76 -4.14 14.63
C ILE A 52 7.44 -2.75 14.05
N ASN A 53 8.19 -2.33 13.04
CA ASN A 53 7.95 -1.12 12.26
C ASN A 53 6.56 -1.19 11.61
N ARG A 54 5.72 -0.20 11.91
CA ARG A 54 4.35 -0.10 11.42
C ARG A 54 4.28 0.89 10.29
N TRP A 55 3.53 0.53 9.25
CA TRP A 55 3.17 1.43 8.18
C TRP A 55 1.68 1.35 7.92
N SER A 56 1.11 2.53 7.79
CA SER A 56 0.01 2.86 6.91
C SER A 56 0.02 2.10 5.58
N THR A 57 -1.09 1.46 5.23
CA THR A 57 -1.25 0.74 3.96
C THR A 57 -2.57 1.11 3.30
N VAL A 58 -2.64 1.01 1.96
CA VAL A 58 -3.88 1.18 1.20
C VAL A 58 -3.95 0.16 0.07
N HIS A 59 -5.14 -0.42 -0.16
CA HIS A 59 -5.34 -1.28 -1.31
C HIS A 59 -5.38 -0.45 -2.60
N VAL A 60 -4.86 -0.98 -3.70
CA VAL A 60 -4.79 -0.26 -4.99
C VAL A 60 -6.17 0.16 -5.50
N ASP A 61 -7.21 -0.64 -5.26
CA ASP A 61 -8.58 -0.31 -5.65
C ASP A 61 -9.17 0.82 -4.79
N ASP A 62 -8.98 0.78 -3.46
CA ASP A 62 -9.43 1.85 -2.56
C ASP A 62 -8.72 3.18 -2.88
N MET A 63 -7.43 3.12 -3.21
CA MET A 63 -6.68 4.28 -3.70
C MET A 63 -7.28 4.80 -5.02
N ALA A 64 -7.61 3.92 -5.96
CA ALA A 64 -8.21 4.30 -7.24
C ALA A 64 -9.58 4.98 -7.04
N ASP A 65 -10.40 4.49 -6.11
CA ASP A 65 -11.69 5.09 -5.77
C ASP A 65 -11.51 6.52 -5.20
N LEU A 66 -10.51 6.74 -4.33
CA LEU A 66 -10.23 8.08 -3.84
C LEU A 66 -9.75 9.03 -4.95
N TYR A 67 -8.92 8.53 -5.87
CA TYR A 67 -8.49 9.30 -7.05
C TYR A 67 -9.68 9.65 -7.95
N HIS A 68 -10.62 8.71 -8.14
CA HIS A 68 -11.85 8.96 -8.87
C HIS A 68 -12.62 10.12 -8.23
N HIS A 69 -12.87 10.07 -6.92
CA HIS A 69 -13.54 11.15 -6.20
C HIS A 69 -12.81 12.49 -6.32
N ALA A 70 -11.48 12.53 -6.16
CA ALA A 70 -10.69 13.75 -6.30
C ALA A 70 -10.82 14.41 -7.68
N VAL A 71 -10.96 13.59 -8.73
CA VAL A 71 -11.12 14.05 -10.11
C VAL A 71 -12.56 14.50 -10.38
N THR A 72 -13.56 13.71 -9.96
CA THR A 72 -14.97 13.91 -10.33
C THR A 72 -15.73 14.87 -9.43
N ASP A 73 -15.34 15.01 -8.16
CA ASP A 73 -15.97 15.96 -7.25
C ASP A 73 -15.47 17.39 -7.53
N PRO A 74 -16.34 18.31 -7.99
CA PRO A 74 -15.95 19.68 -8.28
C PRO A 74 -15.54 20.47 -7.01
N THR A 75 -15.92 19.97 -5.83
CA THR A 75 -15.61 20.59 -4.54
C THR A 75 -14.32 20.06 -3.90
N ALA A 76 -13.75 18.97 -4.44
CA ALA A 76 -12.51 18.40 -3.91
C ALA A 76 -11.34 19.39 -4.04
N ALA A 77 -10.72 19.69 -2.90
CA ALA A 77 -9.55 20.56 -2.79
C ALA A 77 -8.79 20.26 -1.48
N GLY A 78 -7.47 20.38 -1.50
CA GLY A 78 -6.65 20.28 -0.28
C GLY A 78 -5.62 19.16 -0.32
N PHE A 79 -5.16 18.74 0.86
CA PHE A 79 -4.15 17.70 1.06
C PHE A 79 -4.75 16.55 1.88
N TYR A 80 -4.64 15.33 1.37
CA TYR A 80 -5.20 14.13 2.00
C TYR A 80 -4.15 13.02 2.07
N PHE A 81 -4.11 12.33 3.21
CA PHE A 81 -3.40 11.06 3.32
C PHE A 81 -4.30 9.93 2.82
N VAL A 82 -3.76 9.05 1.97
CA VAL A 82 -4.50 7.95 1.36
C VAL A 82 -4.17 6.66 2.11
N GLU A 83 -5.10 6.25 2.96
CA GLU A 83 -4.90 5.27 4.03
C GLU A 83 -6.07 4.27 4.03
N GLY A 84 -5.78 2.99 4.24
CA GLY A 84 -6.79 1.92 4.42
C GLY A 84 -7.29 1.80 5.87
N GLY A 85 -6.89 2.70 6.76
CA GLY A 85 -7.35 2.76 8.15
C GLY A 85 -6.76 1.71 9.10
N GLN A 86 -5.90 0.82 8.61
CA GLN A 86 -5.15 -0.14 9.44
C GLN A 86 -3.66 -0.08 9.14
N ASP A 87 -2.88 0.34 10.14
CA ASP A 87 -1.44 0.19 10.11
C ASP A 87 -1.09 -1.28 10.28
N ALA A 88 -0.13 -1.78 9.51
CA ALA A 88 0.41 -3.12 9.67
C ALA A 88 1.91 -3.06 9.92
N SER A 89 2.38 -3.86 10.87
CA SER A 89 3.80 -4.12 11.03
C SER A 89 4.30 -5.07 9.96
N PHE A 90 5.59 -5.00 9.61
CA PHE A 90 6.15 -5.94 8.64
C PHE A 90 6.02 -7.40 9.07
N ARG A 91 6.07 -7.65 10.39
CA ARG A 91 5.79 -8.96 10.98
C ARG A 91 4.35 -9.40 10.72
N GLU A 92 3.35 -8.56 10.97
CA GLU A 92 1.94 -8.88 10.70
C GLU A 92 1.71 -9.16 9.20
N ILE A 93 2.34 -8.40 8.31
CA ILE A 93 2.29 -8.63 6.86
C ILE A 93 2.91 -9.99 6.52
N GLY A 94 4.10 -10.29 7.06
CA GLY A 94 4.76 -11.57 6.84
C GLY A 94 3.94 -12.75 7.38
N GLU A 95 3.32 -12.60 8.55
CA GLU A 95 2.47 -13.63 9.17
C GLU A 95 1.20 -13.86 8.35
N ALA A 96 0.62 -12.81 7.78
CA ALA A 96 -0.50 -12.94 6.86
C ALA A 96 -0.10 -13.71 5.59
N ILE A 97 1.09 -13.45 5.03
CA ILE A 97 1.63 -14.18 3.88
C ILE A 97 1.88 -15.65 4.25
N ALA A 98 2.56 -15.92 5.36
CA ALA A 98 2.88 -17.27 5.83
C ALA A 98 1.60 -18.10 6.03
N ARG A 99 0.60 -17.52 6.71
CA ARG A 99 -0.72 -18.15 6.90
C ARG A 99 -1.40 -18.46 5.57
N ARG A 100 -1.35 -17.53 4.60
CA ARG A 100 -1.97 -17.73 3.28
C ARG A 100 -1.25 -18.79 2.45
N MET A 101 0.05 -18.98 2.67
CA MET A 101 0.89 -19.97 1.98
C MET A 101 1.00 -21.32 2.71
N GLY A 102 0.44 -21.45 3.92
CA GLY A 102 0.57 -22.66 4.73
C GLY A 102 1.98 -22.90 5.27
N LEU A 103 2.76 -21.83 5.47
CA LEU A 103 4.12 -21.89 6.01
C LEU A 103 4.13 -21.75 7.54
N GLY A 104 5.27 -22.12 8.14
CA GLY A 104 5.53 -21.90 9.55
C GLY A 104 5.62 -20.41 9.94
N PRO A 105 5.85 -20.11 11.23
CA PRO A 105 5.96 -18.73 11.70
C PRO A 105 7.08 -17.97 10.97
N VAL A 106 6.90 -16.65 10.83
CA VAL A 106 7.90 -15.80 10.17
C VAL A 106 9.24 -15.83 10.91
N GLN A 107 10.33 -15.78 10.14
CA GLN A 107 11.69 -15.83 10.67
C GLN A 107 12.44 -14.54 10.33
N SER A 108 13.37 -14.17 11.20
CA SER A 108 14.21 -12.98 11.09
C SER A 108 15.62 -13.30 10.62
#